data_AF-A0A9D7IVU9-F1
#
_entry.id   AF-A0A9D7IVU9-F1
#
_cell.length_a   1.000
_cell.length_b   1.000
_cell.length_c   1.000
_cell.angle_alpha   90.00
_cell.angle_beta   90.00
_cell.angle_gamma   90.00
#
_symmetry.space_group_name_H-M   'P 1'
#
loop_
_entity.id
_entity.type
_entity.pdbx_description
1 polymer ?
#
loop_
_entity_poly.entity_id
_entity_poly.type
_entity_poly.pdbx_seq_one_letter_code
_entity_poly.pdbx_strand_id
1 'polypeptide(L)'
;MPKFDFNWQLHYELAEPLKIPAGSKMVAVAHYDNSIKNRYNPAPNKEVFWSEQSWDEMFIPWFEYTVDSKILNKPAPPQTAIK
;
A
#
# COMPACT_ATOMS: atom_id res chain seq x y z
N MET A 1 -2.91 -4.88 -19.53
CA MET A 1 -2.74 -4.82 -18.07
C MET A 1 -3.33 -6.08 -17.46
N PRO A 2 -2.69 -6.70 -16.45
CA PRO A 2 -3.37 -7.77 -15.72
C PRO A 2 -4.69 -7.23 -15.15
N LYS A 3 -5.74 -8.05 -15.15
CA LYS A 3 -7.04 -7.69 -14.58
C LYS A 3 -6.92 -7.70 -13.07
N PHE A 4 -6.70 -6.53 -12.46
CA PHE A 4 -6.71 -6.37 -11.01
C PHE A 4 -8.05 -6.89 -10.45
N ASP A 5 -7.97 -7.69 -9.38
CA ASP A 5 -9.11 -8.16 -8.59
C ASP A 5 -9.04 -7.49 -7.22
N PHE A 6 -10.12 -6.81 -6.80
CA PHE A 6 -10.17 -6.10 -5.52
C PHE A 6 -9.92 -7.02 -4.31
N ASN A 7 -10.17 -8.32 -4.44
CA ASN A 7 -9.88 -9.29 -3.39
C ASN A 7 -8.37 -9.55 -3.21
N TRP A 8 -7.51 -9.02 -4.08
CA TRP A 8 -6.06 -9.16 -4.02
C TRP A 8 -5.38 -8.10 -3.13
N GLN A 9 -6.03 -7.73 -2.03
CA GLN A 9 -5.39 -6.96 -0.95
C GLN A 9 -4.44 -7.86 -0.16
N LEU A 10 -3.42 -8.38 -0.84
CA LEU A 10 -2.45 -9.31 -0.31
C LEU A 10 -1.14 -8.59 0.01
N HIS A 11 -0.49 -9.01 1.08
CA HIS A 11 0.89 -8.65 1.33
C HIS A 11 1.78 -9.44 0.36
N TYR A 12 2.53 -8.74 -0.48
CA TYR A 12 3.52 -9.35 -1.35
C TYR A 12 4.92 -9.03 -0.81
N GLU A 13 5.58 -10.06 -0.28
CA GLU A 13 6.97 -9.98 0.15
C GLU A 13 7.88 -10.46 -0.98
N LEU A 14 8.91 -9.68 -1.30
CA LEU A 14 9.91 -10.08 -2.28
C LEU A 14 10.72 -11.26 -1.74
N ALA A 15 10.89 -12.31 -2.56
CA ALA A 15 11.74 -13.45 -2.20
C ALA A 15 13.18 -13.02 -1.85
N GLU A 16 13.67 -11.98 -2.53
CA GLU A 16 14.94 -11.32 -2.23
C GLU A 16 14.69 -9.82 -2.00
N PRO A 17 15.09 -9.25 -0.84
CA PRO A 17 14.89 -7.84 -0.56
C PRO A 17 15.61 -6.94 -1.57
N LEU A 18 14.88 -5.97 -2.13
CA LEU A 18 15.46 -4.98 -3.03
C LEU A 18 16.17 -3.87 -2.24
N LYS A 19 17.47 -3.67 -2.49
CA LYS A 19 18.19 -2.50 -1.99
C LYS A 19 17.86 -1.28 -2.83
N ILE A 20 17.30 -0.25 -2.18
CA ILE A 20 16.86 0.99 -2.83
C ILE A 20 17.87 2.10 -2.48
N PRO A 21 18.68 2.58 -3.45
CA PRO A 21 19.65 3.65 -3.20
C PRO A 21 18.98 4.97 -2.84
N ALA A 22 19.70 5.82 -2.09
CA ALA A 22 19.27 7.17 -1.81
C ALA A 22 19.00 7.96 -3.11
N GLY A 23 17.91 8.73 -3.13
CA GLY A 23 17.47 9.49 -4.31
C GLY A 23 16.51 8.73 -5.24
N SER A 24 16.25 7.45 -4.98
CA SER A 24 15.21 6.70 -5.70
C SER A 24 13.80 7.26 -5.44
N LYS A 25 12.87 7.00 -6.36
CA LYS A 25 11.46 7.37 -6.25
C LYS A 25 10.57 6.14 -6.37
N MET A 26 9.60 6.02 -5.47
CA MET A 26 8.52 5.06 -5.61
C MET A 26 7.34 5.74 -6.31
N VAL A 27 6.85 5.13 -7.38
CA VAL A 27 5.71 5.64 -8.15
C VAL A 27 4.68 4.54 -8.26
N ALA A 28 3.47 4.82 -7.81
CA ALA A 28 2.34 3.91 -7.90
C ALA A 28 1.26 4.55 -8.78
N VAL A 29 0.73 3.80 -9.74
CA VAL A 29 -0.26 4.29 -10.72
C VAL A 29 -1.47 3.37 -10.70
N ALA A 30 -2.65 3.95 -10.48
CA ALA A 30 -3.93 3.27 -10.55
C ALA A 30 -4.74 3.77 -11.75
N HIS A 31 -5.59 2.90 -12.28
CA HIS A 31 -6.53 3.22 -13.35
C HIS A 31 -7.93 2.78 -12.89
N TYR A 32 -8.88 3.72 -12.90
CA TYR A 32 -10.29 3.44 -12.60
C TYR A 32 -11.06 3.22 -13.90
N ASP A 33 -11.90 2.19 -13.95
CA ASP A 33 -12.77 1.89 -15.09
C ASP A 33 -14.22 2.32 -14.79
N ASN A 34 -14.54 3.56 -15.17
CA ASN A 34 -15.89 4.12 -15.07
C ASN A 34 -16.77 3.83 -16.31
N SER A 35 -16.37 2.87 -17.16
CA SER A 35 -17.14 2.57 -18.37
C SER A 35 -18.47 1.86 -18.03
N ILE A 36 -19.50 2.11 -18.82
CA ILE A 36 -20.83 1.46 -18.71
C ILE A 36 -20.73 -0.08 -18.84
N LYS A 37 -19.62 -0.58 -19.40
CA LYS A 37 -19.38 -2.02 -19.58
C LYS A 37 -18.82 -2.69 -18.32
N ASN A 38 -18.35 -1.92 -17.35
CA ASN A 38 -17.85 -2.47 -16.09
C ASN A 38 -19.03 -2.86 -15.18
N ARG A 39 -19.39 -4.15 -15.19
CA ARG A 39 -20.47 -4.70 -14.35
C ARG A 39 -20.26 -4.52 -12.83
N TYR A 40 -19.03 -4.21 -12.42
CA TYR A 40 -18.68 -3.99 -11.01
C TYR A 40 -18.83 -2.53 -10.58
N ASN A 41 -19.03 -1.62 -11.53
CA ASN A 41 -19.33 -0.23 -11.24
C ASN A 41 -20.85 0.00 -11.29
N PRO A 42 -21.52 0.19 -10.14
CA PRO A 42 -22.98 0.36 -10.09
C PRO A 42 -23.44 1.74 -10.59
N ALA A 43 -22.54 2.71 -10.80
CA ALA A 43 -22.88 4.09 -11.13
C ALA A 43 -21.88 4.73 -12.13
N PRO A 44 -21.79 4.21 -13.37
CA PRO A 44 -20.80 4.64 -14.37
C PRO A 44 -20.97 6.10 -14.86
N ASN A 45 -22.09 6.74 -14.52
CA ASN A 45 -22.38 8.13 -14.85
C ASN A 45 -21.99 9.11 -13.73
N LYS A 46 -21.54 8.63 -12.57
CA LYS A 46 -21.05 9.49 -11.49
C LYS A 46 -19.60 9.86 -11.74
N GLU A 47 -19.22 11.03 -11.21
CA GLU A 47 -17.82 11.43 -11.15
C GLU A 47 -17.04 10.47 -10.25
N VAL A 48 -15.82 10.15 -10.67
CA VAL A 48 -14.89 9.35 -9.87
C VAL A 48 -14.12 10.27 -8.95
N PHE A 49 -14.20 10.03 -7.65
CA PHE A 49 -13.46 10.75 -6.63
C PHE A 49 -13.09 9.81 -5.48
N TRP A 50 -12.12 10.24 -4.68
CA TRP A 50 -11.67 9.50 -3.50
C TRP A 50 -12.61 9.72 -2.31
N SER A 51 -12.97 8.65 -1.59
CA SER A 51 -13.72 8.72 -0.32
C SER A 51 -13.48 7.45 0.51
N GLU A 52 -13.88 7.45 1.79
CA GLU A 52 -13.72 6.31 2.71
C GLU A 52 -14.81 5.24 2.55
N GLN A 53 -15.86 5.53 1.78
CA GLN A 53 -17.01 4.64 1.60
C GLN A 53 -16.75 3.61 0.50
N SER A 54 -17.28 2.39 0.69
CA SER A 54 -17.06 1.26 -0.22
C SER A 54 -17.69 1.41 -1.61
N TRP A 55 -18.56 2.40 -1.82
CA TRP A 55 -19.18 2.72 -3.10
C TRP A 55 -18.48 3.87 -3.84
N ASP A 56 -17.48 4.49 -3.21
CA ASP A 56 -16.60 5.47 -3.83
C ASP A 56 -15.22 4.84 -4.05
N GLU A 57 -14.35 5.51 -4.80
CA GLU A 57 -13.04 4.94 -5.17
C GLU A 57 -11.98 5.17 -4.10
N MET A 58 -11.04 4.23 -3.98
CA MET A 58 -9.88 4.33 -3.08
C MET A 58 -8.64 3.80 -3.78
N PHE A 59 -7.52 4.54 -3.66
CA PHE A 59 -6.20 4.03 -4.00
C PHE A 59 -5.21 4.39 -2.90
N ILE A 60 -4.75 3.36 -2.18
CA ILE A 60 -3.79 3.49 -1.09
C ILE A 60 -2.68 2.46 -1.31
N PRO A 61 -1.55 2.86 -1.92
CA PRO A 61 -0.42 1.96 -2.15
C PRO A 61 0.39 1.80 -0.86
N TRP A 62 0.12 0.72 -0.13
CA TRP A 62 0.92 0.34 1.04
C TRP A 62 2.24 -0.29 0.59
N PHE A 63 3.34 0.13 1.21
CA PHE A 63 4.66 -0.47 1.04
C PHE A 63 5.41 -0.47 2.36
N GLU A 64 6.21 -1.52 2.57
CA GLU A 64 7.05 -1.67 3.75
C GLU A 64 8.51 -1.62 3.33
N TYR A 65 9.35 -1.00 4.16
CA TYR A 65 10.79 -0.94 3.94
C TYR A 65 11.53 -0.89 5.27
N THR A 66 12.76 -1.42 5.26
CA THR A 66 13.71 -1.29 6.36
C THR A 66 14.76 -0.26 6.03
N VAL A 67 15.29 0.40 7.05
CA VAL A 67 16.45 1.28 6.92
C VAL A 67 17.61 0.61 7.66
N ASP A 68 18.68 0.27 6.94
CA ASP A 68 19.81 -0.50 7.47
C ASP A 68 20.42 0.12 8.73
N SER A 69 20.45 1.44 8.84
CA SER A 69 20.98 2.16 10.01
C SER A 69 20.03 2.19 11.21
N LYS A 70 18.76 1.80 11.06
CA LYS A 70 17.79 1.75 12.14
C LYS A 70 17.75 0.35 12.76
N ILE A 71 18.28 0.25 13.98
CA ILE A 71 18.08 -0.94 14.82
C ILE A 71 16.65 -0.91 15.36
N LEU A 72 15.77 -1.76 14.81
CA LEU A 72 14.36 -1.85 15.23
C LEU A 72 14.19 -2.55 16.60
N ASN A 73 15.17 -3.35 17.01
CA ASN A 73 15.21 -4.03 18.30
C ASN A 73 16.22 -3.36 19.24
N LYS A 74 15.87 -2.20 19.81
CA LYS A 74 16.67 -1.64 20.90
C LYS A 74 16.36 -2.43 22.18
N PRO A 75 17.32 -3.12 22.81
CA PRO A 75 17.08 -3.76 24.10
C PRO A 75 16.63 -2.69 25.10
N ALA A 76 15.62 -3.01 25.92
CA ALA A 76 15.26 -2.15 27.04
C ALA A 76 16.52 -1.91 27.90
N PRO A 77 16.77 -0.68 28.39
CA PRO A 77 17.85 -0.45 29.34
C PRO A 77 17.66 -1.41 30.53
N PRO A 78 18.74 -2.01 31.06
CA PRO A 78 18.62 -2.80 32.28
C PRO A 78 17.97 -1.94 33.36
N GLN A 79 16.85 -2.39 33.91
CA GLN A 79 16.25 -1.74 35.06
C GLN A 79 17.21 -1.90 36.23
N THR A 80 17.90 -0.81 36.59
CA THR A 80 18.67 -0.77 37.82
C THR A 80 17.67 -0.89 38.97
N ALA A 81 17.58 -2.07 39.58
CA ALA A 81 16.85 -2.25 40.83
C ALA A 81 17.50 -1.36 41.89
N ILE A 82 16.82 -0.27 42.25
CA ILE A 82 17.16 0.50 43.44
C ILE A 82 16.81 -0.40 44.63
N LYS A 83 17.83 -0.79 45.41
CA LYS A 83 17.66 -1.44 46.70
C LYS A 83 17.21 -0.44 47.76
#